data_AF-A0A7W4DGI0-F1
#
_entry.id   AF-A0A7W4DGI0-F1
#
_cell.length_a   1.000
_cell.length_b   1.000
_cell.length_c   1.000
_cell.angle_alpha   90.00
_cell.angle_beta   90.00
_cell.angle_gamma   90.00
#
_symmetry.space_group_name_H-M   'P 1'
#
loop_
_entity.id
_entity.type
_entity.pdbx_description
1 polymer ?
#
loop_
_entity_poly.entity_id
_entity_poly.type
_entity_poly.pdbx_seq_one_letter_code
_entity_poly.pdbx_strand_id
1 'polypeptide(L)'
;MSIIYCNVPGSGKMVANLLIHIPHASLCLPPDFWRDVTVDRKIIEKDLHFMADYKVDELVRDIDCHKVIAKYSRLYCDVEWFQNDADEPMARLGMGAVYTHLPGGTQYRQLTPERREEIIRQAYKPHHVQLNKLSQKIVAQYVSCMMIDLHSYSDDLVLKLFGYTENLPDICLGYDDEWFSENNALKLKTYIEQLGYSCALNYLYEGALVPWPFTVIKRPGCAQ
;
A
#
# COMPACT_ATOMS: atom_id res chain seq x y z
N MET A 1 16.09 -5.91 -29.14
CA MET A 1 17.00 -5.57 -28.03
C MET A 1 17.01 -4.05 -27.90
N SER A 2 16.24 -3.51 -26.95
CA SER A 2 16.41 -2.14 -26.48
C SER A 2 15.98 -2.13 -25.02
N ILE A 3 16.97 -2.15 -24.14
CA ILE A 3 16.79 -2.05 -22.69
C ILE A 3 16.76 -0.55 -22.42
N ILE A 4 15.58 -0.01 -22.08
CA ILE A 4 15.50 1.35 -21.55
C ILE A 4 15.91 1.26 -20.09
N TYR A 5 17.21 1.45 -19.83
CA TYR A 5 17.65 1.82 -18.50
C TYR A 5 16.98 3.15 -18.17
N CYS A 6 16.14 3.18 -17.14
CA CYS A 6 15.86 4.45 -16.48
C CYS A 6 17.19 4.91 -15.90
N ASN A 7 17.88 5.81 -16.61
CA ASN A 7 19.03 6.51 -16.08
C ASN A 7 18.59 7.13 -14.75
N VAL A 8 19.16 6.66 -13.65
CA VAL A 8 19.10 7.41 -12.39
C VAL A 8 19.70 8.77 -12.71
N PRO A 9 18.94 9.86 -12.67
CA PRO A 9 19.46 11.14 -13.07
C PRO A 9 20.60 11.51 -12.14
N GLY A 10 21.75 11.90 -12.70
CA GLY A 10 22.84 12.50 -11.92
C GLY A 10 22.27 13.63 -11.05
N SER A 11 22.78 13.73 -9.82
CA SER A 11 22.32 14.63 -8.76
C SER A 11 21.72 15.94 -9.30
N GLY A 12 20.39 16.09 -9.19
CA GLY A 12 19.66 17.31 -9.53
C GLY A 12 18.56 17.20 -10.60
N LYS A 13 18.25 16.02 -11.14
CA LYS A 13 17.10 15.82 -12.05
C LYS A 13 16.08 14.86 -11.43
N MET A 14 14.82 15.29 -11.41
CA MET A 14 13.67 14.48 -10.99
C MET A 14 13.56 13.19 -11.82
N VAL A 15 13.25 12.07 -11.17
CA VAL A 15 12.83 10.81 -11.82
C VAL A 15 11.36 10.96 -12.26
N ALA A 16 11.15 11.63 -13.39
CA ALA A 16 9.83 12.18 -13.72
C ALA A 16 8.78 11.14 -14.18
N ASN A 17 9.19 9.91 -14.53
CA ASN A 17 8.28 8.81 -14.84
C ASN A 17 8.07 7.84 -13.66
N LEU A 18 8.64 8.14 -12.48
CA LEU A 18 8.50 7.36 -11.26
C LEU A 18 7.42 7.97 -10.35
N LEU A 19 6.49 7.12 -9.91
CA LEU A 19 5.45 7.42 -8.93
C LEU A 19 5.58 6.48 -7.74
N ILE A 20 5.81 7.02 -6.55
CA ILE A 20 5.79 6.25 -5.31
C ILE A 20 4.44 6.45 -4.63
N HIS A 21 3.72 5.36 -4.41
CA HIS A 21 2.49 5.31 -3.63
C HIS A 21 2.84 4.88 -2.20
N ILE A 22 2.36 5.61 -1.19
CA ILE A 22 2.63 5.35 0.23
C ILE A 22 1.29 5.35 0.97
N PRO A 23 0.63 4.19 1.07
CA PRO A 23 -0.73 4.13 1.57
C PRO A 23 -0.85 4.11 3.10
N HIS A 24 0.19 3.71 3.84
CA HIS A 24 0.03 3.34 5.25
C HIS A 24 0.97 4.03 6.24
N ALA A 25 1.74 5.03 5.80
CA ALA A 25 2.64 5.78 6.68
C ALA A 25 1.91 6.71 7.69
N SER A 26 0.71 7.17 7.36
CA SER A 26 0.02 8.19 8.15
C SER A 26 -0.54 7.64 9.46
N LEU A 27 -0.27 8.35 10.56
CA LEU A 27 -0.92 8.12 11.86
C LEU A 27 -2.12 9.04 12.10
N CYS A 28 -2.50 9.84 11.09
CA CYS A 28 -3.55 10.83 11.25
C CYS A 28 -4.93 10.18 11.33
N LEU A 29 -5.64 10.42 12.42
CA LEU A 29 -7.06 10.11 12.57
C LEU A 29 -7.88 11.41 12.50
N PRO A 30 -8.89 11.50 11.63
CA PRO A 30 -9.75 12.69 11.60
C PRO A 30 -10.64 12.75 12.85
N PRO A 31 -11.15 13.94 13.23
CA PRO A 31 -11.95 14.10 14.44
C PRO A 31 -13.19 13.20 14.51
N ASP A 32 -13.81 12.90 13.37
CA ASP A 32 -15.00 12.07 13.25
C ASP A 32 -14.72 10.56 13.37
N PHE A 33 -13.45 10.14 13.40
CA PHE A 33 -13.05 8.75 13.70
C PHE A 33 -13.62 8.29 15.05
N TRP A 34 -13.60 9.15 16.07
CA TRP A 34 -14.01 8.77 17.42
C TRP A 34 -15.52 8.57 17.60
N ARG A 35 -16.34 8.86 16.57
CA ARG A 35 -17.80 8.71 16.63
C ARG A 35 -18.26 7.26 16.68
N ASP A 36 -17.46 6.36 16.14
CA ASP A 36 -17.81 4.96 15.95
C ASP A 36 -16.85 3.99 16.67
N VAL A 37 -15.87 4.52 17.43
CA VAL A 37 -14.92 3.73 18.22
C VAL A 37 -15.57 3.23 19.51
N THR A 38 -15.42 1.94 19.79
CA THR A 38 -16.05 1.24 20.93
C THR A 38 -15.05 0.78 21.99
N VAL A 39 -13.77 1.09 21.81
CA VAL A 39 -12.67 0.66 22.70
C VAL A 39 -11.95 1.86 23.31
N ASP A 40 -11.16 1.60 24.34
CA ASP A 40 -10.34 2.62 24.97
C ASP A 40 -9.36 3.25 23.97
N ARG A 41 -9.20 4.57 24.06
CA ARG A 41 -8.25 5.35 23.26
C ARG A 41 -6.82 4.78 23.27
N LYS A 42 -6.39 4.21 24.40
CA LYS A 42 -5.06 3.59 24.54
C LYS A 42 -4.86 2.39 23.60
N ILE A 43 -5.92 1.64 23.31
CA ILE A 43 -5.88 0.53 22.36
C ILE A 43 -5.62 1.09 20.96
N ILE A 44 -6.35 2.14 20.55
CA ILE A 44 -6.15 2.81 19.26
C ILE A 44 -4.73 3.37 19.13
N GLU A 45 -4.21 4.05 20.15
CA GLU A 45 -2.88 4.67 20.10
C GLU A 45 -1.76 3.63 19.93
N LYS A 46 -1.91 2.46 20.55
CA LYS A 46 -1.00 1.33 20.40
C LYS A 46 -1.10 0.75 18.98
N ASP A 47 -2.31 0.46 18.52
CA ASP A 47 -2.53 -0.18 17.23
C ASP A 47 -2.27 0.75 16.05
N LEU A 48 -2.34 2.08 16.23
CA LEU A 48 -1.96 3.08 15.22
C LEU A 48 -0.54 2.88 14.72
N HIS A 49 0.42 2.70 15.63
CA HIS A 49 1.82 2.48 15.26
C HIS A 49 2.05 1.05 14.79
N PHE A 50 1.40 0.07 15.45
CA PHE A 50 1.54 -1.34 15.11
C PHE A 50 1.08 -1.65 13.67
N MET A 51 0.06 -0.93 13.20
CA MET A 51 -0.49 -1.10 11.86
C MET A 51 0.10 -0.18 10.80
N ALA A 52 0.89 0.81 11.20
CA ALA A 52 1.45 1.76 10.25
C ALA A 52 2.72 1.22 9.62
N ASP A 53 2.90 1.60 8.38
CA ASP A 53 4.14 1.45 7.65
C ASP A 53 5.07 2.60 8.07
N TYR A 54 5.42 2.53 9.35
CA TYR A 54 5.86 3.68 10.11
C TYR A 54 7.17 4.23 9.54
N LYS A 55 7.15 5.51 9.14
CA LYS A 55 8.28 6.24 8.55
C LYS A 55 8.75 5.70 7.19
N VAL A 56 7.97 4.87 6.50
CA VAL A 56 8.34 4.43 5.14
C VAL A 56 8.45 5.62 4.17
N ASP A 57 7.73 6.71 4.42
CA ASP A 57 7.85 7.98 3.71
C ASP A 57 9.19 8.69 3.93
N GLU A 58 9.85 8.47 5.08
CA GLU A 58 11.18 9.01 5.35
C GLU A 58 12.25 8.32 4.49
N LEU A 59 12.10 7.03 4.17
CA LEU A 59 13.04 6.25 3.35
C LEU A 59 13.22 6.83 1.95
N VAL A 60 12.18 7.47 1.42
CA VAL A 60 12.14 8.00 0.06
C VAL A 60 12.05 9.53 0.02
N ARG A 61 12.28 10.19 1.17
CA ARG A 61 12.19 11.65 1.31
C ARG A 61 13.06 12.38 0.29
N ASP A 62 14.29 11.92 0.13
CA ASP A 62 15.31 12.56 -0.70
C ASP A 62 15.27 12.12 -2.17
N ILE A 63 14.35 11.21 -2.53
CA ILE A 63 14.12 10.81 -3.92
C ILE A 63 13.23 11.85 -4.60
N ASP A 64 13.79 12.61 -5.54
CA ASP A 64 13.01 13.59 -6.32
C ASP A 64 12.16 12.88 -7.38
N CYS A 65 10.91 12.54 -7.04
CA CYS A 65 9.94 11.85 -7.89
C CYS A 65 8.51 12.25 -7.52
N HIS A 66 7.54 11.77 -8.31
CA HIS A 66 6.13 11.91 -7.95
C HIS A 66 5.80 11.01 -6.74
N LYS A 67 4.99 11.52 -5.80
CA LYS A 67 4.53 10.77 -4.63
C LYS A 67 3.04 10.98 -4.39
N VAL A 68 2.35 9.92 -3.97
CA VAL A 68 0.96 9.98 -3.45
C VAL A 68 0.97 9.29 -2.10
N ILE A 69 0.69 10.05 -1.05
CA ILE A 69 0.73 9.57 0.34
C ILE A 69 -0.68 9.65 0.90
N ALA A 70 -1.15 8.56 1.51
CA ALA A 70 -2.46 8.56 2.15
C ALA A 70 -2.52 9.59 3.28
N LYS A 71 -3.62 10.35 3.32
CA LYS A 71 -3.82 11.39 4.32
C LYS A 71 -4.03 10.83 5.72
N TYR A 72 -4.78 9.73 5.82
CA TYR A 72 -5.24 9.17 7.09
C TYR A 72 -4.64 7.79 7.33
N SER A 73 -4.61 7.38 8.59
CA SER A 73 -4.22 6.02 8.96
C SER A 73 -5.16 4.99 8.35
N ARG A 74 -4.62 3.82 8.03
CA ARG A 74 -5.39 2.65 7.57
C ARG A 74 -6.44 2.17 8.58
N LEU A 75 -6.28 2.49 9.87
CA LEU A 75 -7.33 2.28 10.87
C LEU A 75 -8.58 3.14 10.59
N TYR A 76 -8.46 4.31 9.97
CA TYR A 76 -9.65 5.05 9.55
C TYR A 76 -10.20 4.52 8.23
N CYS A 77 -9.32 4.43 7.24
CA CYS A 77 -9.62 4.00 5.88
C CYS A 77 -8.35 3.43 5.27
N ASP A 78 -8.38 2.17 4.87
CA ASP A 78 -7.31 1.55 4.10
C ASP A 78 -7.60 1.77 2.60
N VAL A 79 -6.64 2.35 1.89
CA VAL A 79 -6.77 2.74 0.48
C VAL A 79 -6.26 1.66 -0.48
N GLU A 80 -5.79 0.52 0.02
CA GLU A 80 -5.31 -0.57 -0.82
C GLU A 80 -6.35 -1.66 -1.08
N TRP A 81 -7.23 -1.88 -0.11
CA TRP A 81 -8.28 -2.87 -0.26
C TRP A 81 -9.36 -2.43 -1.25
N PHE A 82 -10.04 -3.42 -1.82
CA PHE A 82 -11.14 -3.13 -2.74
C PHE A 82 -12.27 -2.38 -2.03
N GLN A 83 -12.82 -1.37 -2.69
CA GLN A 83 -13.94 -0.58 -2.16
C GLN A 83 -15.17 -1.46 -1.85
N ASN A 84 -15.36 -2.54 -2.60
CA ASN A 84 -16.48 -3.47 -2.44
C ASN A 84 -16.05 -4.64 -1.56
N ASP A 85 -16.70 -4.79 -0.40
CA ASP A 85 -16.40 -5.85 0.56
C ASP A 85 -16.62 -7.27 -0.02
N ALA A 86 -17.48 -7.41 -1.03
CA ALA A 86 -17.69 -8.70 -1.70
C ALA A 86 -16.47 -9.17 -2.49
N ASP A 87 -15.65 -8.22 -2.95
CA ASP A 87 -14.43 -8.47 -3.73
C ASP A 87 -13.18 -8.54 -2.81
N GLU A 88 -13.35 -8.27 -1.50
CA GLU A 88 -12.28 -8.14 -0.53
C GLU A 88 -12.31 -9.27 0.52
N PRO A 89 -11.43 -10.29 0.43
CA PRO A 89 -11.38 -11.39 1.40
C PRO A 89 -11.22 -10.92 2.84
N MET A 90 -10.43 -9.86 3.07
CA MET A 90 -10.17 -9.34 4.41
C MET A 90 -11.36 -8.60 5.02
N ALA A 91 -12.35 -8.19 4.21
CA ALA A 91 -13.57 -7.55 4.70
C ALA A 91 -14.38 -8.49 5.60
N ARG A 92 -14.34 -9.81 5.37
CA ARG A 92 -14.98 -10.82 6.25
C ARG A 92 -14.36 -10.87 7.64
N LEU A 93 -13.10 -10.49 7.77
CA LEU A 93 -12.38 -10.36 9.04
C LEU A 93 -12.53 -8.94 9.63
N GLY A 94 -13.35 -8.09 9.02
CA GLY A 94 -13.52 -6.70 9.42
C GLY A 94 -12.35 -5.80 9.04
N MET A 95 -11.52 -6.22 8.08
CA MET A 95 -10.32 -5.53 7.62
C MET A 95 -10.38 -5.21 6.10
N GLY A 96 -11.50 -4.67 5.62
CA GLY A 96 -11.64 -4.17 4.23
C GLY A 96 -11.21 -2.70 4.08
N ALA A 97 -11.71 -1.97 3.06
CA ALA A 97 -11.37 -0.55 2.89
C ALA A 97 -11.71 0.35 4.12
N VAL A 98 -12.67 -0.08 4.95
CA VAL A 98 -12.99 0.56 6.23
C VAL A 98 -12.93 -0.49 7.34
N TYR A 99 -11.89 -0.42 8.17
CA TYR A 99 -11.66 -1.38 9.25
C TYR A 99 -12.71 -1.25 10.37
N THR A 100 -13.18 -2.39 10.85
CA THR A 100 -14.02 -2.54 12.05
C THR A 100 -13.31 -3.36 13.13
N HIS A 101 -12.33 -4.16 12.73
CA HIS A 101 -11.55 -5.04 13.61
C HIS A 101 -10.06 -4.72 13.51
N LEU A 102 -9.35 -4.88 14.63
CA LEU A 102 -7.90 -4.86 14.71
C LEU A 102 -7.34 -6.25 14.36
N PRO A 103 -6.04 -6.37 14.01
CA PRO A 103 -5.40 -7.68 13.91
C PRO A 103 -5.63 -8.51 15.18
N GLY A 104 -6.00 -9.78 15.00
CA GLY A 104 -6.43 -10.65 16.11
C GLY A 104 -7.93 -10.57 16.45
N GLY A 105 -8.72 -9.82 15.68
CA GLY A 105 -10.19 -9.90 15.71
C GLY A 105 -10.86 -9.07 16.80
N THR A 106 -10.14 -8.14 17.45
CA THR A 106 -10.79 -7.20 18.38
C THR A 106 -11.61 -6.19 17.60
N GLN A 107 -12.93 -6.23 17.73
CA GLN A 107 -13.80 -5.20 17.17
C GLN A 107 -13.56 -3.87 17.89
N TYR A 108 -13.13 -2.84 17.15
CA TYR A 108 -12.83 -1.52 17.72
C TYR A 108 -13.75 -0.42 17.21
N ARG A 109 -14.52 -0.71 16.15
CA ARG A 109 -15.53 0.21 15.59
C ARG A 109 -16.86 -0.49 15.35
N GLN A 110 -17.95 0.26 15.52
CA GLN A 110 -19.29 -0.13 15.11
C GLN A 110 -19.81 0.83 14.05
N LEU A 111 -19.91 0.35 12.80
CA LEU A 111 -20.27 1.17 11.65
C LEU A 111 -21.68 0.83 11.16
N THR A 112 -22.42 1.87 10.78
CA THR A 112 -23.58 1.71 9.90
C THR A 112 -23.12 1.72 8.44
N PRO A 113 -23.90 1.16 7.50
CA PRO A 113 -23.62 1.25 6.07
C PRO A 113 -23.43 2.69 5.59
N GLU A 114 -24.23 3.63 6.11
CA GLU A 114 -24.16 5.05 5.74
C GLU A 114 -22.84 5.68 6.20
N ARG A 115 -22.36 5.32 7.40
CA ARG A 115 -21.08 5.80 7.92
C ARG A 115 -19.91 5.23 7.11
N ARG A 116 -19.97 3.96 6.72
CA ARG A 116 -18.98 3.35 5.81
C ARG A 116 -18.90 4.13 4.50
N GLU A 117 -20.03 4.40 3.85
CA GLU A 117 -20.07 5.17 2.59
C GLU A 117 -19.59 6.62 2.75
N GLU A 118 -19.85 7.24 3.90
CA GLU A 118 -19.30 8.55 4.22
C GLU A 118 -17.77 8.53 4.23
N ILE A 119 -17.15 7.56 4.90
CA ILE A 119 -15.68 7.40 4.98
C ILE A 119 -15.10 7.15 3.59
N ILE A 120 -15.71 6.26 2.80
CA ILE A 120 -15.30 6.00 1.42
C ILE A 120 -15.32 7.29 0.58
N ARG A 121 -16.36 8.12 0.72
CA ARG A 121 -16.45 9.40 0.00
C ARG A 121 -15.42 10.43 0.45
N GLN A 122 -15.05 10.43 1.74
CA GLN A 122 -14.18 11.46 2.33
C GLN A 122 -12.69 11.13 2.28
N ALA A 123 -12.32 9.85 2.28
CA ALA A 123 -10.93 9.40 2.36
C ALA A 123 -10.52 8.57 1.15
N TYR A 124 -11.23 7.47 0.89
CA TYR A 124 -10.88 6.51 -0.17
C TYR A 124 -10.95 7.13 -1.57
N LYS A 125 -12.12 7.66 -1.97
CA LYS A 125 -12.34 8.20 -3.33
C LYS A 125 -11.38 9.36 -3.66
N PRO A 126 -11.19 10.37 -2.79
CA PRO A 126 -10.24 11.44 -3.08
C PRO A 126 -8.80 10.96 -3.30
N HIS A 127 -8.36 9.96 -2.52
CA HIS A 127 -7.03 9.36 -2.66
C HIS A 127 -6.85 8.71 -4.03
N HIS A 128 -7.77 7.83 -4.43
CA HIS A 128 -7.69 7.19 -5.76
C HIS A 128 -7.87 8.18 -6.91
N VAL A 129 -8.69 9.24 -6.76
CA VAL A 129 -8.78 10.30 -7.77
C VAL A 129 -7.42 10.99 -7.97
N GLN A 130 -6.70 11.28 -6.88
CA GLN A 130 -5.35 11.85 -6.97
C GLN A 130 -4.37 10.89 -7.64
N LEU A 131 -4.35 9.62 -7.21
CA LEU A 131 -3.46 8.60 -7.76
C LEU A 131 -3.71 8.38 -9.27
N ASN A 132 -4.98 8.24 -9.65
CA ASN A 132 -5.40 8.04 -11.04
C ASN A 132 -5.03 9.24 -11.91
N LYS A 133 -5.34 10.46 -11.45
CA LYS A 133 -5.02 11.69 -12.20
C LYS A 133 -3.52 11.84 -12.42
N LEU A 134 -2.70 11.53 -11.40
CA LEU A 134 -1.26 11.70 -11.48
C LEU A 134 -0.61 10.62 -12.36
N SER A 135 -0.96 9.35 -12.19
CA SER A 135 -0.49 8.24 -13.03
C SER A 135 -0.86 8.45 -14.51
N GLN A 136 -2.10 8.85 -14.81
CA GLN A 136 -2.52 9.22 -16.17
C GLN A 136 -1.70 10.37 -16.75
N LYS A 137 -1.42 11.41 -15.96
CA LYS A 137 -0.58 12.54 -16.39
C LYS A 137 0.84 12.06 -16.74
N ILE A 138 1.43 11.20 -15.92
CA ILE A 138 2.78 10.65 -16.15
C ILE A 138 2.80 9.82 -17.43
N VAL A 139 1.86 8.88 -17.59
CA VAL A 139 1.76 8.05 -18.80
C VAL A 139 1.55 8.90 -20.06
N ALA A 140 0.69 9.92 -20.00
CA ALA A 140 0.46 10.83 -21.14
C ALA A 140 1.72 11.62 -21.54
N GLN A 141 2.60 11.92 -20.58
CA GLN A 141 3.81 12.70 -20.82
C GLN A 141 5.03 11.85 -21.21
N TYR A 142 5.16 10.64 -20.65
CA TYR A 142 6.37 9.81 -20.75
C TYR A 142 6.11 8.43 -21.38
N VAL A 143 4.89 8.15 -21.84
CA VAL A 143 4.43 6.86 -22.42
C VAL A 143 4.45 5.69 -21.42
N SER A 144 5.07 5.88 -20.26
CA SER A 144 5.19 4.89 -19.20
C SER A 144 5.16 5.58 -17.83
N CYS A 145 4.71 4.85 -16.82
CA CYS A 145 4.79 5.24 -15.42
C CYS A 145 5.29 4.02 -14.64
N MET A 146 6.48 4.11 -14.05
CA MET A 146 6.94 3.13 -13.08
C MET A 146 6.28 3.48 -11.74
N MET A 147 5.45 2.60 -11.22
CA MET A 147 4.86 2.77 -9.90
C MET A 147 5.55 1.85 -8.91
N ILE A 148 5.88 2.39 -7.74
CA ILE A 148 6.32 1.61 -6.58
C ILE A 148 5.24 1.80 -5.52
N ASP A 149 4.59 0.71 -5.16
CA ASP A 149 3.69 0.64 -4.01
C ASP A 149 4.52 0.33 -2.78
N LEU A 150 4.74 1.32 -1.94
CA LEU A 150 5.80 1.29 -0.94
C LEU A 150 5.24 0.99 0.44
N HIS A 151 5.71 -0.14 0.97
CA HIS A 151 5.29 -0.70 2.24
C HIS A 151 6.47 -1.07 3.14
N SER A 152 6.15 -1.33 4.41
CA SER A 152 7.01 -1.97 5.38
C SER A 152 6.17 -2.89 6.26
N TYR A 153 6.73 -4.03 6.67
CA TYR A 153 6.07 -4.93 7.60
C TYR A 153 6.96 -5.23 8.80
N SER A 154 6.36 -5.80 9.85
CA SER A 154 7.08 -6.32 11.00
C SER A 154 6.74 -7.78 11.21
N ASP A 155 7.68 -8.54 11.77
CA ASP A 155 7.49 -9.96 12.08
C ASP A 155 6.25 -10.19 12.94
N ASP A 156 6.00 -9.32 13.92
CA ASP A 156 4.83 -9.39 14.80
C ASP A 156 3.51 -9.15 14.04
N LEU A 157 3.49 -8.23 13.07
CA LEU A 157 2.30 -7.97 12.26
C LEU A 157 2.02 -9.16 11.33
N VAL A 158 3.06 -9.66 10.66
CA VAL A 158 2.98 -10.85 9.80
C VAL A 158 2.50 -12.06 10.60
N LEU A 159 3.04 -12.28 11.80
CA LEU A 159 2.60 -13.35 12.70
C LEU A 159 1.11 -13.23 13.03
N LYS A 160 0.63 -12.02 13.36
CA LYS A 160 -0.78 -11.82 13.71
C LYS A 160 -1.74 -11.96 12.53
N LEU A 161 -1.32 -11.60 11.33
CA LEU A 161 -2.16 -11.64 10.13
C LEU A 161 -2.16 -13.03 9.49
N PHE A 162 -1.01 -13.68 9.41
CA PHE A 162 -0.82 -14.91 8.62
C PHE A 162 -0.48 -16.15 9.47
N GLY A 163 -0.12 -15.98 10.74
CA GLY A 163 0.18 -17.09 11.64
C GLY A 163 1.51 -17.80 11.37
N TYR A 164 2.40 -17.21 10.56
CA TYR A 164 3.68 -17.78 10.17
C TYR A 164 4.83 -16.78 10.32
N THR A 165 6.02 -17.26 10.70
CA THR A 165 7.20 -16.41 11.00
C THR A 165 8.54 -16.96 10.54
N GLU A 166 8.59 -18.13 9.89
CA GLU A 166 9.92 -18.68 9.56
C GLU A 166 10.45 -18.07 8.25
N ASN A 167 11.66 -17.51 8.31
CA ASN A 167 12.39 -16.98 7.14
C ASN A 167 11.68 -15.83 6.40
N LEU A 168 11.11 -14.86 7.14
CA LEU A 168 10.67 -13.61 6.53
C LEU A 168 11.89 -12.92 5.87
N PRO A 169 11.81 -12.54 4.59
CA PRO A 169 12.91 -11.84 3.94
C PRO A 169 13.02 -10.41 4.50
N ASP A 170 14.12 -9.71 4.21
CA ASP A 170 14.22 -8.29 4.52
C ASP A 170 13.34 -7.46 3.57
N ILE A 171 13.20 -7.91 2.32
CA ILE A 171 12.42 -7.24 1.26
C ILE A 171 11.53 -8.24 0.53
N CYS A 172 10.23 -7.98 0.50
CA CYS A 172 9.29 -8.63 -0.42
C CYS A 172 9.13 -7.76 -1.67
N LEU A 173 9.16 -8.39 -2.85
CA LEU A 173 8.81 -7.74 -4.11
C LEU A 173 7.52 -8.36 -4.66
N GLY A 174 6.39 -7.73 -4.32
CA GLY A 174 5.11 -7.97 -4.95
C GLY A 174 5.11 -7.44 -6.39
N TYR A 175 4.71 -8.25 -7.36
CA TYR A 175 4.60 -7.83 -8.75
C TYR A 175 3.61 -8.70 -9.54
N ASP A 176 3.06 -8.13 -10.62
CA ASP A 176 2.24 -8.86 -11.60
C ASP A 176 2.96 -8.87 -12.96
N ASP A 177 3.12 -10.06 -13.55
CA ASP A 177 3.77 -10.28 -14.84
C ASP A 177 3.15 -9.49 -16.01
N GLU A 178 1.88 -9.10 -15.89
CA GLU A 178 1.20 -8.25 -16.87
C GLU A 178 1.85 -6.85 -16.95
N TRP A 179 2.32 -6.33 -15.81
CA TRP A 179 2.84 -4.96 -15.69
C TRP A 179 4.35 -4.91 -15.51
N PHE A 180 4.95 -5.94 -14.91
CA PHE A 180 6.36 -6.00 -14.61
C PHE A 180 6.89 -7.42 -14.79
N SER A 181 7.66 -7.65 -15.86
CA SER A 181 8.09 -9.02 -16.20
C SER A 181 8.92 -9.67 -15.09
N GLU A 182 8.73 -10.97 -14.87
CA GLU A 182 9.56 -11.82 -14.00
C GLU A 182 11.08 -11.60 -14.18
N ASN A 183 11.57 -11.45 -15.40
CA ASN A 183 13.00 -11.20 -15.65
C ASN A 183 13.51 -9.88 -15.04
N ASN A 184 12.66 -8.85 -14.96
CA ASN A 184 13.01 -7.59 -14.31
C ASN A 184 12.90 -7.72 -12.79
N ALA A 185 11.89 -8.44 -12.28
CA ALA A 185 11.77 -8.77 -10.86
C ALA A 185 13.00 -9.54 -10.36
N LEU A 186 13.46 -10.55 -11.12
CA LEU A 186 14.65 -11.33 -10.79
C LEU A 186 15.93 -10.49 -10.77
N LYS A 187 16.06 -9.51 -11.67
CA LYS A 187 17.19 -8.56 -11.66
C LYS A 187 17.17 -7.68 -10.42
N LEU A 188 16.00 -7.16 -10.04
CA LEU A 188 15.86 -6.37 -8.81
C LEU A 188 16.19 -7.20 -7.58
N LYS A 189 15.63 -8.41 -7.48
CA LYS A 189 15.97 -9.38 -6.43
C LYS A 189 17.47 -9.62 -6.34
N THR A 190 18.11 -9.92 -7.47
CA THR A 190 19.56 -10.18 -7.52
C THR A 190 20.36 -8.96 -7.04
N TYR A 191 19.96 -7.75 -7.44
CA TYR A 191 20.60 -6.52 -7.00
C TYR A 191 20.45 -6.30 -5.49
N ILE A 192 19.25 -6.53 -4.95
CA ILE A 192 18.97 -6.43 -3.50
C ILE A 192 19.82 -7.44 -2.71
N GLU A 193 19.91 -8.68 -3.19
CA GLU A 193 20.73 -9.72 -2.55
C GLU A 193 22.23 -9.41 -2.61
N GLN A 194 22.70 -8.79 -3.70
CA GLN A 194 24.07 -8.30 -3.79
C GLN A 194 24.38 -7.17 -2.79
N LEU A 195 23.37 -6.41 -2.35
CA LEU A 195 23.50 -5.43 -1.28
C LEU A 195 23.49 -6.05 0.12
N GLY A 196 23.27 -7.37 0.23
CA GLY A 196 23.30 -8.13 1.48
C GLY A 196 21.94 -8.33 2.15
N TYR A 197 20.84 -7.97 1.49
CA TYR A 197 19.48 -8.18 2.00
C TYR A 197 18.87 -9.44 1.43
N SER A 198 18.15 -10.20 2.25
CA SER A 198 17.31 -11.29 1.75
C SER A 198 16.09 -10.72 1.01
N CYS A 199 15.75 -11.32 -0.13
CA CYS A 199 14.64 -10.86 -0.94
C CYS A 199 13.81 -12.03 -1.47
N ALA A 200 12.48 -11.91 -1.41
CA ALA A 200 11.57 -12.88 -2.01
C ALA A 200 10.61 -12.18 -2.98
N LEU A 201 10.25 -12.88 -4.06
CA LEU A 201 9.26 -12.40 -5.02
C LEU A 201 7.89 -13.00 -4.63
N ASN A 202 6.84 -12.18 -4.62
CA ASN A 202 5.46 -12.63 -4.39
C ASN A 202 5.34 -13.62 -3.20
N TYR A 203 5.95 -13.24 -2.07
CA TYR A 203 5.95 -14.03 -0.84
C TYR A 203 5.50 -13.13 0.32
N LEU A 204 4.58 -13.62 1.15
CA LEU A 204 3.74 -12.87 2.11
C LEU A 204 2.73 -11.94 1.45
N TYR A 205 3.17 -11.18 0.45
CA TYR A 205 2.36 -10.24 -0.31
C TYR A 205 2.62 -10.44 -1.80
N GLU A 206 1.55 -10.38 -2.61
CA GLU A 206 1.60 -10.68 -4.04
C GLU A 206 0.98 -9.55 -4.86
N GLY A 207 1.63 -9.18 -5.95
CA GLY A 207 1.18 -8.08 -6.80
C GLY A 207 1.42 -6.70 -6.18
N ALA A 208 0.80 -5.69 -6.77
CA ALA A 208 0.85 -4.30 -6.30
C ALA A 208 -0.45 -3.60 -6.73
N LEU A 209 -0.81 -2.52 -6.06
CA LEU A 209 -1.96 -1.72 -6.48
C LEU A 209 -1.75 -1.21 -7.92
N VAL A 210 -2.79 -1.34 -8.75
CA VAL A 210 -2.80 -0.76 -10.10
C VAL A 210 -3.84 0.36 -10.13
N PRO A 211 -3.50 1.60 -10.55
CA PRO A 211 -4.48 2.67 -10.64
C PRO A 211 -5.63 2.28 -11.59
N TRP A 212 -6.87 2.57 -11.21
CA TRP A 212 -8.08 2.08 -11.90
C TRP A 212 -8.15 2.31 -13.41
N PRO A 213 -7.63 3.43 -13.97
CA PRO A 213 -7.61 3.60 -15.42
C PRO A 213 -6.83 2.52 -16.18
N PHE A 214 -5.95 1.79 -15.49
CA PHE A 214 -5.09 0.76 -16.06
C PHE A 214 -5.46 -0.66 -15.62
N THR A 215 -6.39 -0.84 -14.68
CA THR A 215 -6.78 -2.18 -14.23
C THR A 215 -7.46 -2.95 -15.36
N VAL A 216 -6.83 -4.04 -15.81
CA VAL A 216 -7.51 -5.09 -16.56
C VAL A 216 -8.20 -5.97 -15.52
N ILE A 217 -9.49 -6.23 -15.67
CA ILE A 217 -10.29 -6.94 -14.67
C ILE A 217 -9.67 -8.34 -14.42
N LYS A 218 -8.95 -8.54 -13.29
CA LYS A 218 -8.88 -9.76 -12.44
C LYS A 218 -7.65 -9.79 -11.52
N ARG A 219 -7.87 -9.91 -10.19
CA ARG A 219 -7.54 -11.07 -9.31
C ARG A 219 -7.90 -10.70 -7.86
N PRO A 220 -8.59 -11.57 -7.11
CA PRO A 220 -8.72 -11.43 -5.66
C PRO A 220 -7.43 -11.96 -5.01
N GLY A 221 -6.61 -11.06 -4.47
CA GLY A 221 -5.39 -11.36 -3.73
C GLY A 221 -4.97 -10.15 -2.91
N CYS A 222 -4.25 -10.36 -1.81
CA CYS A 222 -3.66 -9.27 -1.03
C CYS A 222 -2.55 -8.60 -1.85
N ALA A 223 -2.88 -7.48 -2.51
CA ALA A 223 -1.86 -6.59 -3.06
C ALA A 223 -1.24 -5.78 -1.92
N GLN A 224 0.08 -5.91 -1.76
CA GLN A 224 0.95 -5.13 -0.88
C GLN A 224 2.40 -5.25 -1.37
#